data_AF-A0A919YVG7-F1
#
_entry.id   AF-A0A919YVG7-F1
#
_cell.length_a   1.000
_cell.length_b   1.000
_cell.length_c   1.000
_cell.angle_alpha   90.00
_cell.angle_beta   90.00
_cell.angle_gamma   90.00
#
_symmetry.space_group_name_H-M   'P 1'
#
loop_
_entity.id
_entity.type
_entity.pdbx_description
1 polymer ?
#
loop_
_entity_poly.entity_id
_entity_poly.type
_entity_poly.pdbx_seq_one_letter_code
_entity_poly.pdbx_strand_id
1 'polypeptide(L)'
;MLGKSNYNSNKLLIGNDMQVSIGELQEALKQSAAELIREQNYQLYWLDLSNLPEDIYDTIAVGSKIRYTLLYNEHLDTIPPTVFAKDISIID
;
A
#
# COMPACT_ATOMS: atom_id res chain seq x y z
N MET A 1 3.59 -0.61 -15.67
CA MET A 1 4.66 -1.38 -16.34
C MET A 1 5.67 -1.80 -15.29
N LEU A 2 6.01 -3.09 -15.20
CA LEU A 2 6.92 -3.62 -14.16
C LEU A 2 8.37 -3.66 -14.66
N GLY A 3 9.24 -2.91 -14.00
CA GLY A 3 10.68 -3.17 -13.98
C GLY A 3 11.03 -3.88 -12.67
N LYS A 4 11.71 -5.03 -12.75
CA LYS A 4 12.18 -5.77 -11.57
C LYS A 4 13.31 -4.99 -10.90
N SER A 5 13.00 -4.34 -9.78
CA SER A 5 13.96 -3.82 -8.82
C SER A 5 13.90 -4.69 -7.56
N ASN A 6 15.05 -5.19 -7.12
CA ASN A 6 15.22 -6.09 -5.98
C ASN A 6 14.93 -5.39 -4.63
N TYR A 7 13.66 -5.15 -4.33
CA TYR A 7 13.17 -4.94 -2.97
C TYR A 7 11.98 -5.87 -2.77
N ASN A 8 12.12 -6.77 -1.78
CA ASN A 8 11.17 -7.80 -1.34
C ASN A 8 9.70 -7.53 -1.73
N SER A 9 9.12 -8.51 -2.42
CA SER A 9 7.75 -8.58 -2.98
C SER A 9 6.60 -8.46 -1.98
N ASN A 10 6.90 -7.98 -0.77
CA ASN A 10 6.06 -8.19 0.40
C ASN A 10 5.38 -6.92 0.91
N LYS A 11 5.45 -5.81 0.15
CA LYS A 11 4.94 -4.50 0.55
C LYS A 11 3.83 -4.04 -0.39
N LEU A 12 2.78 -3.46 0.17
CA LEU A 12 1.72 -2.76 -0.55
C LEU A 12 1.87 -1.25 -0.38
N LEU A 13 1.68 -0.49 -1.46
CA LEU A 13 1.50 0.96 -1.34
C LEU A 13 0.05 1.23 -0.98
N ILE A 14 -0.18 1.81 0.19
CA ILE A 14 -1.53 2.10 0.69
C ILE A 14 -1.69 3.59 0.93
N GLY A 15 -2.91 4.08 0.79
CA GLY A 15 -3.30 5.41 1.25
C GLY A 15 -4.33 5.28 2.37
N ASN A 16 -4.16 6.06 3.43
CA ASN A 16 -5.16 6.12 4.50
C ASN A 16 -6.39 6.89 4.05
N ASP A 17 -7.56 6.29 4.29
CA ASP A 17 -8.93 6.83 4.13
C ASP A 17 -8.95 8.09 3.27
N MET A 18 -8.64 7.89 1.99
CA MET A 18 -8.61 8.98 1.04
C MET A 18 -10.05 9.51 0.99
N GLN A 19 -10.29 10.71 1.55
CA GLN A 19 -11.53 11.46 1.31
C GLN A 19 -11.54 11.98 -0.13
N VAL A 20 -11.39 11.06 -1.06
CA VAL A 20 -11.26 11.30 -2.47
C VAL A 20 -12.49 10.68 -3.11
N SER A 21 -13.02 11.38 -4.09
CA SER A 21 -14.08 10.86 -4.94
C SER A 21 -13.63 9.59 -5.65
N ILE A 22 -14.60 8.79 -6.09
CA ILE A 22 -14.35 7.62 -6.94
C ILE A 22 -13.56 8.03 -8.20
N GLY A 23 -13.80 9.23 -8.73
CA GLY A 23 -13.07 9.77 -9.89
C GLY A 23 -11.59 10.01 -9.58
N GLU A 24 -11.27 10.62 -8.44
CA GLU A 24 -9.88 10.83 -8.00
C GLU A 24 -9.15 9.51 -7.74
N LEU A 25 -9.82 8.51 -7.15
CA LEU A 25 -9.30 7.15 -7.03
C LEU A 25 -8.99 6.56 -8.41
N GLN A 26 -9.91 6.67 -9.38
CA GLN A 26 -9.69 6.15 -10.72
C GLN A 26 -8.52 6.81 -11.45
N GLU A 27 -8.32 8.12 -11.27
CA GLU A 27 -7.14 8.80 -11.83
C GLU A 27 -5.85 8.38 -11.10
N ALA A 28 -5.88 8.24 -9.78
CA ALA A 28 -4.73 7.75 -9.01
C ALA A 28 -4.31 6.33 -9.44
N LEU A 29 -5.29 5.46 -9.72
CA LEU A 29 -5.06 4.08 -10.17
C LEU A 29 -4.44 3.98 -11.58
N LYS A 30 -4.45 5.08 -12.37
CA LYS A 30 -3.74 5.14 -13.67
C LYS A 30 -2.26 5.47 -13.51
N GLN A 31 -1.86 6.03 -12.38
CA GLN A 31 -0.48 6.40 -12.10
C GLN A 31 0.34 5.20 -11.61
N SER A 32 1.64 5.23 -11.84
CA SER A 32 2.58 4.33 -11.18
C SER A 32 2.77 4.70 -9.70
N ALA A 33 3.22 3.73 -8.89
CA ALA A 33 3.58 3.98 -7.49
C ALA A 33 4.60 5.12 -7.35
N ALA A 34 5.58 5.20 -8.25
CA ALA A 34 6.59 6.26 -8.23
C ALA A 34 6.01 7.66 -8.50
N GLU A 35 5.03 7.75 -9.40
CA GLU A 35 4.32 9.00 -9.68
C GLU A 35 3.49 9.45 -8.48
N LEU A 36 2.72 8.55 -7.89
CA LEU A 36 1.92 8.82 -6.69
C LEU A 36 2.78 9.33 -5.52
N ILE A 37 3.92 8.69 -5.29
CA ILE A 37 4.88 9.09 -4.24
C ILE A 37 5.48 10.47 -4.54
N ARG A 38 5.86 10.72 -5.80
CA ARG A 38 6.48 11.98 -6.23
C ARG A 38 5.50 13.16 -6.12
N GLU A 39 4.25 12.94 -6.46
CA GLU A 39 3.22 13.98 -6.45
C GLU A 39 2.84 14.41 -5.03
N GLN A 40 3.03 13.56 -4.01
CA GLN A 40 2.75 13.85 -2.60
C GLN A 40 1.32 14.36 -2.33
N ASN A 41 0.38 14.06 -3.24
CA ASN A 41 -1.02 14.45 -3.14
C ASN A 41 -1.81 13.59 -2.15
N TYR A 42 -1.23 12.47 -1.71
CA TYR A 42 -1.89 11.48 -0.85
C TYR A 42 -1.00 11.16 0.35
N GLN A 43 -1.63 10.84 1.49
CA GLN A 43 -0.92 10.26 2.62
C GLN A 43 -0.66 8.78 2.34
N LEU A 44 0.54 8.51 1.81
CA LEU A 44 0.96 7.18 1.39
C LEU A 44 1.84 6.52 2.45
N TYR A 45 1.76 5.20 2.53
CA TYR A 45 2.59 4.35 3.37
C TYR A 45 2.88 3.03 2.65
N TRP A 46 4.05 2.45 2.92
CA TRP A 46 4.30 1.05 2.59
C TRP A 46 3.76 0.18 3.72
N LEU A 47 2.79 -0.69 3.42
CA LEU A 47 2.33 -1.73 4.33
C LEU A 47 3.12 -3.01 4.04
N ASP A 48 4.02 -3.35 4.96
CA ASP A 48 4.83 -4.57 4.89
C ASP A 48 4.04 -5.75 5.47
N LEU A 49 3.77 -6.76 4.63
CA LEU A 49 3.03 -7.96 5.00
C LEU A 49 3.97 -9.16 5.29
N SER A 50 5.28 -8.95 5.46
CA SER A 50 6.24 -10.05 5.69
C SER A 50 5.98 -10.88 6.96
N ASN A 51 5.11 -10.41 7.86
CA ASN A 51 4.68 -11.16 9.05
C ASN A 51 3.38 -11.96 8.83
N LEU A 52 2.80 -11.91 7.63
CA LEU A 52 1.56 -12.56 7.27
C LEU A 52 1.83 -13.78 6.38
N PRO A 53 0.87 -14.72 6.29
CA PRO A 53 0.93 -15.83 5.35
C PRO A 53 1.15 -15.37 3.90
N GLU A 54 2.00 -16.09 3.14
CA GLU A 54 2.35 -15.72 1.75
C GLU A 54 1.16 -15.74 0.78
N ASP A 55 0.09 -16.47 1.08
CA ASP A 55 -1.11 -16.53 0.25
C ASP A 55 -1.94 -15.23 0.30
N ILE A 56 -1.68 -14.33 1.26
CA ILE A 56 -2.42 -13.07 1.37
C ILE A 56 -2.24 -12.17 0.14
N TYR A 57 -1.08 -12.22 -0.51
CA TYR A 57 -0.79 -11.37 -1.68
C TYR A 57 -1.65 -11.72 -2.88
N ASP A 58 -2.02 -12.99 -3.03
CA ASP A 58 -2.86 -13.46 -4.14
C ASP A 58 -4.31 -12.98 -4.00
N THR A 59 -4.70 -12.55 -2.78
CA THR A 59 -6.05 -12.06 -2.51
C THR A 59 -6.23 -10.57 -2.73
N ILE A 60 -5.17 -9.75 -2.57
CA ILE A 60 -5.29 -8.29 -2.54
C ILE A 60 -5.04 -7.71 -3.93
N ALA A 61 -6.11 -7.22 -4.56
CA ALA A 61 -6.02 -6.52 -5.83
C ALA A 61 -5.72 -5.02 -5.64
N VAL A 62 -5.10 -4.40 -6.64
CA VAL A 62 -4.95 -2.93 -6.70
C VAL A 62 -6.34 -2.28 -6.68
N GLY A 63 -6.51 -1.29 -5.81
CA GLY A 63 -7.80 -0.62 -5.58
C GLY A 63 -8.71 -1.30 -4.56
N SER A 64 -8.30 -2.45 -4.00
CA SER A 64 -9.03 -3.08 -2.89
C SER A 64 -9.07 -2.14 -1.69
N LYS A 65 -10.24 -2.04 -1.06
CA LYS A 65 -10.33 -1.47 0.26
C LYS A 65 -9.93 -2.54 1.27
N ILE A 66 -9.02 -2.19 2.16
CA ILE A 66 -8.48 -3.13 3.15
C ILE A 66 -8.68 -2.57 4.56
N ARG A 67 -8.88 -3.48 5.50
CA ARG A 67 -8.74 -3.24 6.93
C ARG A 67 -7.48 -3.95 7.39
N TYR A 68 -6.64 -3.26 8.14
CA TYR A 68 -5.41 -3.84 8.67
C TYR A 68 -5.18 -3.41 10.11
N THR A 69 -4.40 -4.21 10.83
CA THR A 69 -3.89 -3.87 12.16
C THR A 69 -2.37 -3.82 12.08
N LEU A 70 -1.75 -2.83 12.71
CA LEU A 70 -0.29 -2.65 12.69
C LEU A 70 0.39 -3.37 13.86
N LEU A 71 1.62 -3.81 13.64
CA LEU A 71 2.57 -4.05 14.72
C LEU A 71 3.08 -2.69 15.23
N TYR A 72 3.57 -2.65 16.47
CA TYR A 72 4.12 -1.43 17.07
C TYR A 72 5.40 -0.90 16.38
N ASN A 73 5.90 -1.61 15.36
CA ASN A 73 7.11 -1.25 14.64
C ASN A 73 6.77 -0.41 13.40
N GLU A 74 7.48 0.71 13.25
CA GLU A 74 7.40 1.58 12.07
C GLU A 74 8.82 1.96 11.63
N HIS A 75 9.09 1.95 10.32
CA HIS A 75 10.31 2.46 9.70
C HIS A 75 10.02 3.82 9.07
N LEU A 76 10.23 4.88 9.85
CA LEU A 76 10.02 6.26 9.45
C LEU A 76 11.15 6.82 8.55
N ASP A 77 12.22 6.04 8.34
CA ASP A 77 13.37 6.37 7.49
C ASP A 77 13.14 6.04 6.00
N THR A 78 11.96 5.53 5.65
CA THR A 78 11.56 5.25 4.28
C THR A 78 10.64 6.34 3.72
N ILE A 79 10.65 6.52 2.40
CA ILE A 79 9.75 7.46 1.71
C ILE A 79 8.95 6.68 0.65
N PRO A 80 7.62 6.53 0.82
CA PRO A 80 6.85 6.85 2.03
C PRO A 80 7.22 5.97 3.25
N PRO A 81 6.79 6.32 4.47
CA PRO A 81 7.08 5.53 5.66
C PRO A 81 6.56 4.09 5.54
N THR A 82 7.28 3.14 6.12
CA THR A 82 6.90 1.73 6.12
C THR A 82 6.34 1.33 7.48
N VAL A 83 5.20 0.64 7.47
CA VAL A 83 4.53 0.08 8.65
C VAL A 83 4.35 -1.42 8.46
N PHE A 84 4.34 -2.20 9.54
CA PHE A 84 4.19 -3.66 9.44
C PHE A 84 2.78 -4.10 9.80
N ALA A 85 2.16 -4.92 8.94
CA ALA A 85 0.88 -5.53 9.22
C ALA A 85 1.03 -6.67 10.24
N LYS A 86 0.16 -6.66 11.25
CA LYS A 86 -0.14 -7.80 12.13
C LYS A 86 -1.25 -8.67 11.55
N ASP A 87 -2.22 -8.03 10.91
CA ASP A 87 -3.41 -8.66 10.34
C ASP A 87 -3.95 -7.79 9.20
N ILE A 88 -4.57 -8.41 8.20
CA ILE A 88 -5.18 -7.72 7.05
C ILE A 88 -6.40 -8.50 6.55
N SER A 89 -7.42 -7.76 6.12
CA SER A 89 -8.63 -8.28 5.48
C SER A 89 -9.11 -7.32 4.40
N ILE A 90 -9.67 -7.87 3.33
CA ILE A 90 -10.34 -7.07 2.29
C ILE A 90 -11.74 -6.73 2.80
N ILE A 91 -12.17 -5.50 2.56
CA ILE A 91 -13.52 -5.04 2.91
C ILE A 91 -14.21 -4.55 1.63
N ASP A 92 -15.44 -4.98 1.42
CA ASP A 92 -16.31 -4.50 0.33
C ASP A 92 -16.78 -3.06 0.55
#